data_AF-A0A9E1DWS7-F1
#
_entry.id   AF-A0A9E1DWS7-F1
#
_cell.length_a   1.000
_cell.length_b   1.000
_cell.length_c   1.000
_cell.angle_alpha   90.00
_cell.angle_beta   90.00
_cell.angle_gamma   90.00
#
_symmetry.space_group_name_H-M   'P 1'
#
loop_
_entity.id
_entity.type
_entity.pdbx_description
1 polymer ?
#
loop_
_entity_poly.entity_id
_entity_poly.type
_entity_poly.pdbx_seq_one_letter_code
_entity_poly.pdbx_strand_id
1 'polypeptide(L)'
;MTESDSLYSRTTSSDDTRGTIDHLQSEVAYRTRLQEITNAIYAAANLDEILIDIKDQIVDLVGGQRITIYYVDGVRRELVSRFKSGDEVSEIRLPINNSSIAGYCAANQKILNLRDVYDTNELFDIDSALSFDSTWDSKTGFQTKQVLVAPIVFKSFVLG
;
A
#
# COMPACT_ATOMS: atom_id res chain seq x y z
N MET A 1 -28.88 63.49 -9.66
CA MET A 1 -27.90 63.46 -8.57
C MET A 1 -27.91 62.04 -8.03
N THR A 2 -26.87 61.26 -8.38
CA THR A 2 -26.44 59.93 -7.86
C THR A 2 -27.49 58.80 -7.83
N GLU A 3 -27.48 57.80 -8.73
CA GLU A 3 -26.51 56.69 -8.93
C GLU A 3 -26.15 55.91 -7.67
N SER A 4 -26.02 54.58 -7.87
CA SER A 4 -25.45 53.52 -7.02
C SER A 4 -26.39 52.78 -6.05
N ASP A 5 -26.93 51.65 -6.50
CA ASP A 5 -26.64 50.35 -5.87
C ASP A 5 -27.06 49.18 -6.76
N SER A 6 -26.21 48.92 -7.76
CA SER A 6 -26.24 47.74 -8.62
C SER A 6 -24.99 46.89 -8.39
N LEU A 7 -24.82 46.28 -7.21
CA LEU A 7 -23.65 45.44 -6.94
C LEU A 7 -23.93 44.31 -5.94
N TYR A 8 -24.84 43.39 -6.28
CA TYR A 8 -24.82 42.02 -5.71
C TYR A 8 -25.24 41.00 -6.78
N SER A 9 -24.44 40.90 -7.84
CA SER A 9 -24.42 39.73 -8.73
C SER A 9 -23.00 39.52 -9.22
N ARG A 10 -22.42 38.38 -8.83
CA ARG A 10 -21.12 37.73 -9.18
C ARG A 10 -20.46 37.31 -7.85
N THR A 11 -20.02 36.08 -7.59
CA THR A 11 -19.63 34.94 -8.43
C THR A 11 -19.37 33.78 -7.47
N THR A 12 -20.22 32.75 -7.41
CA THR A 12 -19.94 31.55 -6.58
C THR A 12 -20.33 30.21 -7.23
N SER A 13 -20.89 30.16 -8.44
CA SER A 13 -21.39 28.90 -9.01
C SER A 13 -20.42 28.15 -9.93
N SER A 14 -19.52 28.83 -10.64
CA SER A 14 -18.68 28.19 -11.67
C SER A 14 -17.46 27.46 -11.11
N ASP A 15 -16.86 27.95 -10.02
CA ASP A 15 -15.70 27.31 -9.38
C ASP A 15 -16.10 26.08 -8.56
N ASP A 16 -17.26 26.12 -7.90
CA ASP A 16 -17.81 25.00 -7.13
C ASP A 16 -18.23 23.83 -8.04
N THR A 17 -18.79 24.16 -9.21
CA THR A 17 -19.13 23.16 -10.23
C THR A 17 -17.89 22.51 -10.83
N ARG A 18 -16.81 23.26 -11.07
CA ARG A 18 -15.53 22.71 -11.59
C ARG A 18 -14.86 21.79 -10.58
N GLY A 19 -14.74 22.21 -9.31
CA GLY A 19 -14.19 21.35 -8.25
C GLY A 19 -14.99 20.06 -8.05
N THR A 20 -16.32 20.14 -8.18
CA THR A 20 -17.19 18.95 -8.13
C THR A 20 -16.97 18.02 -9.32
N ILE A 21 -16.86 18.56 -10.54
CA ILE A 21 -16.60 17.76 -11.74
C ILE A 21 -15.22 17.10 -11.67
N ASP A 22 -14.18 17.82 -11.25
CA ASP A 22 -12.81 17.30 -11.13
C ASP A 22 -12.74 16.18 -10.08
N HIS A 23 -13.41 16.36 -8.93
CA HIS A 23 -13.53 15.32 -7.91
C HIS A 23 -14.24 14.07 -8.45
N LEU A 24 -15.39 14.22 -9.10
CA LEU A 24 -16.13 13.10 -9.71
C LEU A 24 -15.30 12.38 -10.78
N GLN A 25 -14.57 13.13 -11.61
CA GLN A 25 -13.66 12.55 -12.60
C GLN A 25 -12.53 11.75 -11.94
N SER A 26 -11.95 12.27 -10.85
CA SER A 26 -10.91 11.55 -10.09
C SER A 26 -11.44 10.25 -9.47
N GLU A 27 -12.67 10.27 -8.94
CA GLU A 27 -13.32 9.09 -8.36
C GLU A 27 -13.63 8.04 -9.42
N VAL A 28 -14.14 8.45 -10.58
CA VAL A 28 -14.39 7.54 -11.72
C VAL A 28 -13.08 6.92 -12.21
N ALA A 29 -12.02 7.73 -12.35
CA ALA A 29 -10.70 7.24 -12.75
C ALA A 29 -10.14 6.22 -11.74
N TYR A 30 -10.23 6.51 -10.44
CA TYR A 30 -9.81 5.60 -9.38
C TYR A 30 -10.56 4.26 -9.45
N ARG A 31 -11.89 4.30 -9.55
CA ARG A 31 -12.72 3.08 -9.68
C ARG A 31 -12.40 2.27 -10.91
N THR A 32 -12.10 2.95 -12.02
CA THR A 32 -11.75 2.30 -13.29
C THR A 32 -10.43 1.54 -13.14
N ARG A 33 -9.39 2.19 -12.61
CA ARG A 33 -8.09 1.55 -12.35
C ARG A 33 -8.21 0.39 -11.36
N LEU A 34 -9.00 0.56 -10.30
CA LEU A 34 -9.25 -0.51 -9.33
C LEU A 34 -9.90 -1.74 -10.01
N GLN A 35 -10.87 -1.52 -10.90
CA GLN A 35 -11.52 -2.59 -11.63
C GLN A 35 -10.56 -3.28 -12.61
N GLU A 36 -9.71 -2.53 -13.31
CA GLU A 36 -8.69 -3.06 -14.21
C GLU A 36 -7.69 -3.94 -13.46
N ILE A 37 -7.17 -3.47 -12.33
CA ILE A 37 -6.27 -4.24 -11.46
C ILE A 37 -6.96 -5.50 -10.94
N THR A 38 -8.22 -5.39 -10.51
CA THR A 38 -9.00 -6.54 -10.05
C THR A 38 -9.15 -7.59 -11.16
N ASN A 39 -9.46 -7.17 -12.38
CA ASN A 39 -9.58 -8.06 -13.53
C ASN A 39 -8.23 -8.71 -13.88
N ALA A 40 -7.12 -7.97 -13.80
CA ALA A 40 -5.78 -8.49 -14.01
C ALA A 40 -5.44 -9.57 -12.96
N ILE A 41 -5.76 -9.32 -11.68
CA ILE A 41 -5.58 -10.31 -10.61
C ILE A 41 -6.40 -11.58 -10.87
N TYR A 42 -7.65 -11.47 -11.35
CA TYR A 42 -8.47 -12.63 -11.71
C TYR A 42 -7.97 -13.38 -12.94
N ALA A 43 -7.34 -12.68 -13.89
CA ALA A 43 -6.80 -13.27 -15.11
C ALA A 43 -5.41 -13.90 -14.92
N ALA A 44 -4.71 -13.54 -13.85
CA ALA A 44 -3.37 -14.03 -13.57
C ALA A 44 -3.33 -15.56 -13.46
N ALA A 45 -2.39 -16.18 -14.17
CA ALA A 45 -2.25 -17.63 -14.21
C ALA A 45 -1.66 -18.22 -12.92
N ASN A 46 -0.89 -17.41 -12.19
CA ASN A 46 -0.23 -17.81 -10.95
C ASN A 46 0.10 -16.57 -10.09
N LEU A 47 0.60 -16.83 -8.88
CA LEU A 47 0.92 -15.78 -7.91
C LEU A 47 2.05 -14.86 -8.39
N ASP A 48 3.02 -15.37 -9.15
CA ASP A 48 4.19 -14.58 -9.57
C ASP A 48 3.78 -13.46 -10.52
N GLU A 49 2.82 -13.70 -11.40
CA GLU A 49 2.25 -12.67 -12.28
C GLU A 49 1.64 -11.52 -11.46
N ILE A 50 0.97 -11.84 -10.33
CA ILE A 50 0.42 -10.83 -9.42
C ILE A 50 1.55 -10.08 -8.69
N LEU A 51 2.49 -10.81 -8.08
CA LEU A 51 3.54 -10.24 -7.24
C LEU A 51 4.58 -9.44 -8.01
N ILE A 52 4.77 -9.74 -9.30
CA ILE A 52 5.83 -9.16 -10.12
C ILE A 52 5.27 -8.21 -11.17
N ASP A 53 4.27 -8.64 -11.93
CA ASP A 53 3.85 -7.92 -13.14
C ASP A 53 2.67 -6.96 -12.88
N ILE A 54 1.81 -7.24 -11.89
CA ILE A 54 0.67 -6.37 -11.51
C ILE A 54 1.06 -5.35 -10.42
N LYS A 55 2.15 -5.59 -9.67
CA LYS A 55 2.52 -4.81 -8.49
C LYS A 55 2.59 -3.30 -8.74
N ASP A 56 3.12 -2.86 -9.89
CA ASP A 56 3.37 -1.44 -10.15
C ASP A 56 2.03 -0.68 -10.33
N GLN A 57 1.03 -1.32 -10.94
CA GLN A 57 -0.31 -0.77 -11.03
C GLN A 57 -0.95 -0.62 -9.64
N ILE A 58 -0.70 -1.58 -8.75
CA ILE A 58 -1.18 -1.51 -7.36
C ILE A 58 -0.50 -0.35 -6.63
N VAL A 59 0.82 -0.19 -6.77
CA VAL A 59 1.60 0.92 -6.18
C VAL A 59 1.03 2.27 -6.62
N ASP A 60 0.78 2.43 -7.92
CA ASP A 60 0.21 3.65 -8.48
C ASP A 60 -1.21 3.94 -7.97
N LEU A 61 -2.03 2.89 -7.81
CA LEU A 61 -3.39 3.04 -7.28
C LEU A 61 -3.40 3.51 -5.82
N VAL A 62 -2.49 3.00 -4.99
CA VAL A 62 -2.40 3.34 -3.56
C VAL A 62 -1.54 4.58 -3.28
N GLY A 63 -0.91 5.15 -4.31
CA GLY A 63 -0.03 6.32 -4.17
C GLY A 63 1.26 6.02 -3.39
N GLY A 64 1.73 4.76 -3.41
CA GLY A 64 2.96 4.34 -2.75
C GLY A 64 4.21 4.56 -3.60
N GLN A 65 5.39 4.44 -3.00
CA GLN A 65 6.66 4.39 -3.75
C GLN A 65 7.07 2.95 -4.08
N ARG A 66 6.70 2.00 -3.22
CA ARG A 66 6.92 0.55 -3.37
C ARG A 66 5.82 -0.20 -2.63
N ILE A 67 5.56 -1.42 -3.10
CA ILE A 67 4.76 -2.41 -2.37
C ILE A 67 5.56 -3.70 -2.26
N THR A 68 5.36 -4.41 -1.16
CA THR A 68 5.78 -5.81 -1.02
C THR A 68 4.56 -6.59 -0.59
N ILE A 69 4.17 -7.58 -1.39
CA ILE A 69 3.06 -8.46 -1.08
C ILE A 69 3.67 -9.78 -0.59
N TYR A 70 3.22 -10.24 0.58
CA TYR A 70 3.60 -11.53 1.14
C TYR A 70 2.46 -12.53 0.97
N TYR A 71 2.79 -13.80 0.92
CA TYR A 71 1.87 -14.92 1.10
C TYR A 71 2.38 -15.87 2.18
N VAL A 72 1.47 -16.59 2.82
CA VAL A 72 1.81 -17.56 3.87
C VAL A 72 2.19 -18.90 3.25
N ASP A 73 3.43 -19.32 3.48
CA ASP A 73 3.86 -20.71 3.31
C ASP A 73 3.40 -21.52 4.52
N GLY A 74 2.28 -22.23 4.36
CA GLY A 74 1.66 -23.01 5.44
C GLY A 74 2.50 -24.17 5.95
N VAL A 75 3.48 -24.66 5.18
CA VAL A 75 4.35 -25.78 5.59
C VAL A 75 5.39 -25.29 6.58
N ARG A 76 6.03 -24.15 6.27
CA ARG A 76 7.09 -23.56 7.10
C ARG A 76 6.61 -22.53 8.11
N ARG A 77 5.35 -22.07 7.97
CA ARG A 77 4.77 -20.96 8.75
C ARG A 77 5.58 -19.67 8.59
N GLU A 78 5.93 -19.37 7.34
CA GLU A 78 6.70 -18.19 6.95
C GLU A 78 5.86 -17.32 6.02
N LEU A 79 6.11 -16.02 6.05
CA LEU A 79 5.73 -15.10 4.98
C LEU A 79 6.77 -15.17 3.88
N VAL A 80 6.31 -15.26 2.64
CA VAL A 80 7.15 -15.29 1.45
C VAL A 80 6.73 -14.16 0.52
N SER A 81 7.68 -13.37 0.07
CA SER A 81 7.49 -12.40 -1.01
C SER A 81 8.42 -12.73 -2.18
N ARG A 82 8.05 -12.30 -3.38
CA ARG A 82 8.80 -12.53 -4.61
C ARG A 82 9.02 -11.23 -5.37
N PHE A 83 10.19 -11.10 -5.97
CA PHE A 83 10.53 -9.95 -6.80
C PHE A 83 11.55 -10.34 -7.89
N LYS A 84 11.57 -9.59 -9.00
CA LYS A 84 12.61 -9.72 -10.03
C LYS A 84 13.89 -8.99 -9.60
N SER A 85 15.02 -9.66 -9.68
CA SER A 85 16.37 -9.11 -9.51
C SER A 85 17.20 -9.45 -10.75
N GLY A 86 17.34 -8.49 -11.68
CA GLY A 86 17.85 -8.80 -13.01
C GLY A 86 16.91 -9.76 -13.75
N ASP A 87 17.46 -10.86 -14.27
CA ASP A 87 16.70 -11.91 -14.95
C ASP A 87 16.18 -13.02 -14.01
N GLU A 88 16.53 -12.97 -12.71
CA GLU A 88 16.16 -14.00 -11.74
C GLU A 88 15.01 -13.55 -10.83
N VAL A 89 14.18 -14.51 -10.41
CA VAL A 89 13.17 -14.29 -9.36
C VAL A 89 13.81 -14.61 -8.01
N SER A 90 13.85 -13.61 -7.14
CA SER A 90 14.35 -13.72 -5.78
C SER A 90 13.19 -13.76 -4.77
N GLU A 91 13.42 -14.38 -3.61
CA GLU A 91 12.44 -14.47 -2.53
C GLU A 91 12.92 -13.76 -1.25
N ILE A 92 11.98 -13.15 -0.52
CA ILE A 92 12.17 -12.70 0.86
C ILE A 92 11.34 -13.60 1.76
N ARG A 93 11.95 -14.17 2.80
CA ARG A 93 11.26 -15.02 3.78
C ARG A 93 11.34 -14.44 5.18
N LEU A 94 10.20 -14.36 5.86
CA LEU A 94 10.09 -13.85 7.22
C LEU A 94 9.29 -14.83 8.08
N PRO A 95 9.71 -15.11 9.32
CA PRO A 95 8.88 -15.88 10.25
C PRO A 95 7.60 -15.11 10.62
N ILE A 96 6.49 -15.83 10.81
CA ILE A 96 5.25 -15.25 11.34
C ILE A 96 5.39 -15.13 12.87
N ASN A 97 6.00 -14.04 13.31
CA ASN A 97 6.21 -13.68 14.71
C ASN A 97 6.34 -12.15 14.88
N ASN A 98 6.56 -11.68 16.11
CA ASN A 98 6.61 -10.25 16.40
C ASN A 98 7.94 -9.57 16.04
N SER A 99 8.92 -10.27 15.46
CA SER A 99 10.27 -9.71 15.26
C SER A 99 10.40 -8.79 14.06
N SER A 100 9.44 -8.82 13.13
CA SER A 100 9.42 -8.00 11.92
C SER A 100 8.06 -7.34 11.72
N ILE A 101 8.01 -6.20 11.01
CA ILE A 101 6.75 -5.46 10.75
C ILE A 101 5.71 -6.35 10.04
N ALA A 102 6.11 -7.03 8.96
CA ALA A 102 5.20 -7.91 8.23
C ALA A 102 4.81 -9.15 9.07
N GLY A 103 5.77 -9.76 9.75
CA GLY A 103 5.53 -10.91 10.64
C GLY A 103 4.56 -10.56 11.77
N TYR A 104 4.71 -9.39 12.38
CA TYR A 104 3.84 -8.90 13.46
C TYR A 104 2.41 -8.68 12.94
N CYS A 105 2.28 -8.01 11.79
CA CYS A 105 0.99 -7.77 11.14
C CYS A 105 0.25 -9.09 10.90
N ALA A 106 0.92 -10.08 10.31
CA ALA A 106 0.34 -11.39 10.03
C ALA A 106 0.03 -12.18 11.31
N ALA A 107 0.92 -12.18 12.30
CA ALA A 107 0.74 -12.91 13.55
C ALA A 107 -0.41 -12.37 14.40
N ASN A 108 -0.61 -11.04 14.39
CA ASN A 108 -1.58 -10.36 15.26
C ASN A 108 -2.84 -9.91 14.50
N GLN A 109 -2.87 -10.05 13.17
CA GLN A 109 -3.95 -9.55 12.30
C GLN A 109 -4.27 -8.07 12.51
N LYS A 110 -3.22 -7.25 12.71
CA LYS A 110 -3.34 -5.82 12.97
C LYS A 110 -2.72 -5.01 11.84
N ILE A 111 -3.47 -4.02 11.37
CA ILE A 111 -2.95 -3.00 10.47
C ILE A 111 -1.98 -2.11 11.25
N LEU A 112 -0.82 -1.83 10.66
CA LEU A 112 0.18 -0.91 11.19
C LEU A 112 0.33 0.27 10.24
N ASN A 113 0.32 1.49 10.77
CA ASN A 113 0.62 2.71 10.04
C ASN A 113 1.79 3.43 10.71
N LEU A 114 2.99 3.20 10.18
CA LEU A 114 4.25 3.65 10.74
C LEU A 114 4.71 4.92 10.03
N ARG A 115 5.13 5.92 10.81
CA ARG A 115 5.60 7.21 10.28
C ARG A 115 7.08 7.16 9.95
N ASP A 116 7.86 6.43 10.73
CA ASP A 116 9.28 6.20 10.48
C ASP A 116 9.70 4.84 11.00
N VAL A 117 9.96 3.90 10.09
CA VAL A 117 10.42 2.53 10.45
C VAL A 117 11.81 2.51 11.10
N TYR A 118 12.57 3.61 11.07
CA TYR A 118 13.84 3.74 11.78
C TYR A 118 13.69 4.30 13.20
N ASP A 119 12.50 4.78 13.59
CA ASP A 119 12.23 5.21 14.97
C ASP A 119 11.98 3.98 15.86
N THR A 120 13.01 3.59 16.60
CA THR A 120 12.94 2.43 17.50
C THR A 120 11.93 2.63 18.62
N ASN A 121 11.61 3.87 19.02
CA ASN A 121 10.59 4.10 20.05
C ASN A 121 9.19 3.86 19.48
N GLU A 122 8.91 4.32 18.25
CA GLU A 122 7.64 4.04 17.57
C GLU A 122 7.40 2.53 17.41
N LEU A 123 8.45 1.77 17.08
CA LEU A 123 8.34 0.30 17.01
C LEU A 123 8.17 -0.34 18.39
N PHE A 124 8.92 0.11 19.40
CA PHE A 124 8.85 -0.42 20.76
C PHE A 124 7.49 -0.20 21.42
N ASP A 125 6.85 0.95 21.16
CA ASP A 125 5.51 1.27 21.65
C ASP A 125 4.44 0.32 21.09
N ILE A 126 4.69 -0.31 19.93
CA ILE A 126 3.81 -1.31 19.33
C ILE A 126 4.07 -2.69 19.93
N ASP A 127 5.34 -3.11 19.95
CA ASP A 127 5.78 -4.36 20.60
C ASP A 127 7.30 -4.32 20.86
N SER A 128 7.71 -4.75 22.05
CA SER A 128 9.12 -4.75 22.47
C SER A 128 10.07 -5.60 21.61
N ALA A 129 9.54 -6.58 20.88
CA ALA A 129 10.30 -7.42 19.96
C ALA A 129 10.30 -6.90 18.51
N LEU A 130 9.49 -5.87 18.20
CA LEU A 130 9.33 -5.36 16.85
C LEU A 130 10.58 -4.61 16.40
N SER A 131 11.06 -4.95 15.19
CA SER A 131 12.21 -4.30 14.60
C SER A 131 12.07 -4.18 13.07
N PHE A 132 12.78 -3.21 12.49
CA PHE A 132 12.90 -3.05 11.05
C PHE A 132 14.28 -3.52 10.57
N ASP A 133 14.29 -4.45 9.62
CA ASP A 133 15.52 -4.90 8.97
C ASP A 133 15.86 -3.98 7.78
N SER A 134 16.81 -3.08 7.99
CA SER A 134 17.30 -2.14 6.98
C SER A 134 18.35 -2.73 6.01
N THR A 135 18.61 -4.04 6.07
CA THR A 135 19.56 -4.71 5.18
C THR A 135 19.16 -4.55 3.71
N TRP A 136 17.87 -4.62 3.40
CA TRP A 136 17.35 -4.46 2.03
C TRP A 136 17.46 -3.03 1.52
N ASP A 137 17.18 -2.06 2.38
CA ASP A 137 17.37 -0.63 2.09
C ASP A 137 18.85 -0.36 1.77
N SER A 138 19.75 -0.88 2.60
CA SER A 138 21.20 -0.77 2.42
C SER A 138 21.69 -1.40 1.10
N LYS A 139 21.12 -2.55 0.71
CA LYS A 139 21.47 -3.24 -0.54
C LYS A 139 20.95 -2.55 -1.79
N THR A 140 19.76 -1.96 -1.72
CA THR A 140 19.08 -1.39 -2.89
C THR A 140 19.28 0.12 -3.05
N GLY A 141 19.80 0.79 -2.01
CA GLY A 141 19.90 2.25 -1.95
C GLY A 141 18.57 2.96 -1.76
N PHE A 142 17.48 2.22 -1.57
CA PHE A 142 16.17 2.75 -1.24
C PHE A 142 16.07 2.97 0.26
N GLN A 143 15.44 4.06 0.70
CA GLN A 143 15.19 4.33 2.11
C GLN A 143 13.70 4.26 2.40
N THR A 144 13.28 3.23 3.11
CA THR A 144 11.92 3.03 3.59
C THR A 144 11.68 3.93 4.79
N LYS A 145 10.66 4.79 4.74
CA LYS A 145 10.33 5.70 5.84
C LYS A 145 8.96 5.43 6.41
N GLN A 146 7.92 5.76 5.64
CA GLN A 146 6.53 5.55 6.03
C GLN A 146 6.05 4.20 5.49
N VAL A 147 5.41 3.41 6.35
CA VAL A 147 4.95 2.06 5.97
C VAL A 147 3.54 1.83 6.50
N LEU A 148 2.63 1.51 5.58
CA LEU A 148 1.31 0.97 5.88
C LEU A 148 1.34 -0.53 5.60
N VAL A 149 1.06 -1.36 6.62
CA VAL A 149 0.97 -2.82 6.48
C VAL A 149 -0.42 -3.27 6.89
N ALA A 150 -1.03 -4.12 6.07
CA ALA A 150 -2.34 -4.70 6.33
C ALA A 150 -2.33 -6.21 6.06
N PRO A 151 -3.01 -7.03 6.88
CA PRO A 151 -3.08 -8.46 6.67
C PRO A 151 -4.09 -8.80 5.57
N ILE A 152 -3.76 -9.75 4.70
CA ILE A 152 -4.67 -10.30 3.69
C ILE A 152 -5.38 -11.49 4.32
N VAL A 153 -6.65 -11.30 4.69
CA VAL A 153 -7.45 -12.32 5.39
C VAL A 153 -8.54 -12.89 4.50
N PHE A 154 -8.70 -14.22 4.55
CA PHE A 154 -9.85 -14.91 3.96
C PHE A 154 -10.53 -15.77 5.02
N LYS A 155 -11.78 -15.42 5.35
CA LYS A 155 -12.51 -15.96 6.50
C LYS A 155 -11.69 -15.76 7.78
N SER A 156 -11.22 -16.83 8.40
CA SER A 156 -10.41 -16.80 9.63
C SER A 156 -8.93 -17.10 9.38
N PHE A 157 -8.51 -17.18 8.11
CA PHE A 157 -7.13 -17.50 7.74
C PHE A 157 -6.41 -16.27 7.20
N VAL A 158 -5.19 -16.06 7.69
CA VAL A 158 -4.25 -15.10 7.09
C VAL A 158 -3.63 -15.78 5.87
N LEU A 159 -3.80 -15.15 4.72
CA LEU A 159 -3.22 -15.60 3.45
C LEU A 159 -1.87 -14.92 3.17
N GLY A 160 -1.64 -13.74 3.75
CA GLY A 160 -0.46 -12.91 3.52
C GLY A 160 -0.41 -11.68 4.41
#